data_AF-A0A7W4C846-F1
#
_entry.id   AF-A0A7W4C846-F1
#
_cell.length_a   1.000
_cell.length_b   1.000
_cell.length_c   1.000
_cell.angle_alpha   90.00
_cell.angle_beta   90.00
_cell.angle_gamma   90.00
#
_symmetry.space_group_name_H-M   'P 1'
#
loop_
_entity.id
_entity.type
_entity.pdbx_description
1 polymer ?
#
loop_
_entity_poly.entity_id
_entity_poly.type
_entity_poly.pdbx_seq_one_letter_code
_entity_poly.pdbx_strand_id
1 'polypeptide(L)'
;QLISMINRGLKIDYDGFKVLLKIIKPIVTNSNLLFLIENESTLKKGTNAGKQYSTLIYILSAYLTEGFSGSVKYNITRKNSDGSNYTVDKAIRDTSKFVYNILKYQLVKYLGVFNLMYKYYESSITDIKMEDVIGIDRLLLKLEYNAMSEKGRLASDYGVPHRIVEYYDDGGESKKLKRQFDKFELAKFKLIESIFNSEN
;
A
#
# COMPACT_ATOMS: atom_id res chain seq x y z
N GLN A 1 -0.64 14.54 11.90
CA GLN A 1 0.68 14.17 11.35
C GLN A 1 0.56 13.07 10.29
N LEU A 2 -0.23 12.00 10.53
CA LEU A 2 -0.49 10.91 9.56
C LEU A 2 -0.65 11.34 8.09
N ILE A 3 -1.65 12.17 7.77
CA ILE A 3 -1.96 12.56 6.38
C ILE A 3 -0.77 13.22 5.71
N SER A 4 -0.06 14.11 6.42
CA SER A 4 1.15 14.75 5.90
C SER A 4 2.28 13.74 5.61
N MET A 5 2.49 12.77 6.50
CA MET A 5 3.55 11.75 6.33
C MET A 5 3.26 10.79 5.18
N ILE A 6 1.99 10.39 5.00
CA ILE A 6 1.54 9.59 3.87
C ILE A 6 1.83 10.33 2.56
N ASN A 7 1.48 11.61 2.47
CA ASN A 7 1.62 12.36 1.23
C ASN A 7 3.07 12.72 0.88
N ARG A 8 3.96 12.88 1.86
CA ARG A 8 5.39 13.17 1.61
C ARG A 8 6.21 11.96 1.14
N GLY A 9 5.87 10.75 1.56
CA GLY A 9 6.68 9.58 1.22
C GLY A 9 6.08 8.24 1.62
N LEU A 10 4.76 8.12 1.72
CA LEU A 10 4.04 6.92 2.15
C LEU A 10 4.55 6.33 3.47
N LYS A 11 4.98 7.19 4.38
CA LYS A 11 5.36 6.75 5.72
C LYS A 11 4.12 6.72 6.61
N ILE A 12 3.96 5.61 7.32
CA ILE A 12 2.90 5.46 8.31
C ILE A 12 3.35 6.13 9.62
N ASP A 13 2.57 7.10 10.06
CA ASP A 13 2.58 7.56 11.45
C ASP A 13 1.83 6.52 12.29
N TYR A 14 2.55 5.78 13.15
CA TYR A 14 1.99 4.60 13.83
C TYR A 14 0.86 5.01 14.79
N ASP A 15 1.04 6.11 15.51
CA ASP A 15 0.03 6.61 16.46
C ASP A 15 -1.20 7.12 15.71
N GLY A 16 -1.01 7.93 14.66
CA GLY A 16 -2.11 8.39 13.82
C GLY A 16 -2.87 7.25 13.13
N PHE A 17 -2.16 6.26 12.60
CA PHE A 17 -2.80 5.11 11.95
C PHE A 17 -3.50 4.20 12.96
N LYS A 18 -3.00 4.08 14.20
CA LYS A 18 -3.71 3.39 15.29
C LYS A 18 -5.07 4.05 15.57
N VAL A 19 -5.13 5.38 15.59
CA VAL A 19 -6.40 6.12 15.72
C VAL A 19 -7.33 5.83 14.55
N LEU A 20 -6.81 5.85 13.31
CA LEU A 20 -7.59 5.51 12.13
C LEU A 20 -8.17 4.09 12.23
N LEU A 21 -7.34 3.10 12.58
CA LEU A 21 -7.79 1.71 12.74
C LEU A 21 -8.87 1.58 13.82
N LYS A 22 -8.77 2.34 14.92
CA LYS A 22 -9.82 2.39 15.95
C LYS A 22 -11.15 2.93 15.41
N ILE A 23 -11.12 3.91 14.50
CA ILE A 23 -12.32 4.47 13.87
C ILE A 23 -12.98 3.46 12.94
N ILE A 24 -12.21 2.76 12.11
CA ILE A 24 -12.78 1.81 11.14
C ILE A 24 -13.13 0.45 11.76
N LYS A 25 -12.47 0.04 12.85
CA LYS A 25 -12.62 -1.29 13.46
C LYS A 25 -14.08 -1.73 13.63
N PRO A 26 -15.02 -0.90 14.16
CA PRO A 26 -16.40 -1.32 14.39
C PRO A 26 -17.17 -1.74 13.12
N ILE A 27 -16.75 -1.28 11.95
CA ILE A 27 -17.41 -1.58 10.67
C ILE A 27 -16.66 -2.67 9.86
N VAL A 28 -15.55 -3.18 10.36
CA VAL A 28 -14.77 -4.22 9.67
C VAL A 28 -15.44 -5.59 9.84
N THR A 29 -15.91 -6.16 8.74
CA THR A 29 -16.56 -7.49 8.73
C THR A 29 -15.63 -8.64 8.32
N ASN A 30 -14.48 -8.32 7.70
CA ASN A 30 -13.53 -9.34 7.28
C ASN A 30 -12.71 -9.84 8.47
N SER A 31 -12.86 -11.12 8.82
CA SER A 31 -12.21 -11.72 9.99
C SER A 31 -10.68 -11.68 9.95
N ASN A 32 -10.06 -11.89 8.78
CA ASN A 32 -8.60 -11.83 8.65
C ASN A 32 -8.07 -10.40 8.88
N LEU A 33 -8.73 -9.40 8.30
CA LEU A 33 -8.36 -8.00 8.52
C LEU A 33 -8.59 -7.60 9.98
N LEU A 34 -9.73 -7.99 10.55
CA LEU A 34 -10.06 -7.70 11.95
C LEU A 34 -9.00 -8.29 12.88
N PHE A 35 -8.62 -9.55 12.67
CA PHE A 35 -7.53 -10.19 13.43
C PHE A 35 -6.22 -9.40 13.35
N LEU A 36 -5.84 -8.91 12.17
CA LEU A 36 -4.61 -8.10 12.01
C LEU A 36 -4.69 -6.74 12.70
N ILE A 37 -5.88 -6.15 12.80
CA ILE A 37 -6.15 -4.91 13.53
C ILE A 37 -6.12 -5.14 15.05
N GLU A 38 -6.66 -6.25 15.53
CA GLU A 38 -6.80 -6.55 16.95
C GLU A 38 -5.55 -7.14 17.59
N ASN A 39 -4.77 -7.90 16.82
CA ASN A 39 -3.56 -8.53 17.33
C ASN A 39 -2.45 -7.49 17.49
N GLU A 40 -2.31 -6.93 18.69
CA GLU A 40 -1.26 -5.98 19.02
C GLU A 40 0.00 -6.65 19.57
N SER A 41 1.16 -6.06 19.29
CA SER A 41 2.43 -6.50 19.86
C SER A 41 3.29 -5.30 20.27
N THR A 42 4.05 -5.47 21.36
CA THR A 42 4.99 -4.45 21.81
C THR A 42 6.20 -4.41 20.89
N LEU A 43 6.51 -3.22 20.33
CA LEU A 43 7.75 -3.07 19.56
C LEU A 43 8.96 -3.16 20.48
N LYS A 44 9.92 -4.00 20.08
CA LYS A 44 11.16 -4.21 20.85
C LYS A 44 12.27 -3.23 20.49
N LYS A 45 12.19 -2.59 19.33
CA LYS A 45 13.25 -1.74 18.76
C LYS A 45 12.66 -0.59 17.94
N GLY A 46 13.45 0.45 17.72
CA GLY A 46 13.08 1.64 16.95
C GLY A 46 12.49 2.77 17.79
N THR A 47 12.05 3.84 17.13
CA THR A 47 11.49 5.04 17.77
C THR A 47 10.20 4.78 18.56
N ASN A 48 9.52 3.69 18.25
CA ASN A 48 8.28 3.26 18.87
C ASN A 48 8.47 2.10 19.88
N ALA A 49 9.71 1.83 20.29
CA ALA A 49 10.00 0.76 21.25
C ALA A 49 9.22 0.95 22.56
N GLY A 50 8.68 -0.14 23.11
CA GLY A 50 7.86 -0.14 24.33
C GLY A 50 6.37 0.14 24.11
N LYS A 51 5.96 0.62 22.94
CA LYS A 51 4.54 0.84 22.60
C LYS A 51 3.92 -0.38 21.90
N GLN A 52 2.60 -0.52 22.04
CA GLN A 52 1.82 -1.58 21.40
C GLN A 52 1.08 -1.09 20.15
N TYR A 53 1.22 -1.83 19.06
CA TYR A 53 0.51 -1.58 17.82
C TYR A 53 0.01 -2.86 17.19
N SER A 54 -1.07 -2.72 16.43
CA SER A 54 -1.63 -3.81 15.63
C SER A 54 -0.59 -4.39 14.67
N THR A 55 -0.72 -5.68 14.42
CA THR A 55 0.08 -6.42 13.43
C THR A 55 -0.05 -5.78 12.05
N LEU A 56 -1.24 -5.26 11.73
CA LEU A 56 -1.48 -4.56 10.48
C LEU A 56 -0.56 -3.35 10.29
N ILE A 57 -0.40 -2.49 11.31
CA ILE A 57 0.47 -1.30 11.23
C ILE A 57 1.91 -1.71 10.89
N TYR A 58 2.42 -2.75 11.56
CA TYR A 58 3.78 -3.22 11.35
C TYR A 58 4.00 -3.74 9.93
N ILE A 59 3.15 -4.68 9.48
CA ILE A 59 3.32 -5.31 8.16
C ILE A 59 3.07 -4.30 7.04
N LEU A 60 2.09 -3.39 7.20
CA LEU A 60 1.84 -2.30 6.25
C LEU A 60 3.06 -1.38 6.16
N SER A 61 3.61 -0.93 7.29
CA SER A 61 4.78 -0.06 7.32
C SER A 61 6.00 -0.72 6.65
N ALA A 62 6.22 -2.02 6.89
CA ALA A 62 7.29 -2.77 6.25
C ALA A 62 7.09 -2.86 4.73
N TYR A 63 5.87 -3.18 4.29
CA TYR A 63 5.53 -3.24 2.87
C TYR A 63 5.71 -1.89 2.16
N LEU A 64 5.28 -0.77 2.77
CA LEU A 64 5.46 0.56 2.17
C LEU A 64 6.93 0.99 2.11
N THR A 65 7.79 0.48 3.01
CA THR A 65 9.21 0.84 3.08
C THR A 65 10.08 -0.04 2.18
N GLU A 66 9.86 -1.36 2.20
CA GLU A 66 10.73 -2.35 1.56
C GLU A 66 10.06 -3.08 0.38
N GLY A 67 8.81 -2.74 0.10
CA GLY A 67 8.01 -3.34 -0.96
C GLY A 67 7.67 -4.81 -0.72
N PHE A 68 7.30 -5.48 -1.81
CA PHE A 68 6.96 -6.90 -1.81
C PHE A 68 8.15 -7.76 -1.37
N SER A 69 9.35 -7.46 -1.88
CA SER A 69 10.57 -8.23 -1.59
C SER A 69 10.94 -8.20 -0.12
N GLY A 70 10.91 -7.02 0.52
CA GLY A 70 11.14 -6.93 1.97
C GLY A 70 10.10 -7.68 2.80
N SER A 71 8.84 -7.61 2.39
CA SER A 71 7.75 -8.38 3.03
C SER A 71 7.98 -9.90 2.93
N VAL A 72 8.47 -10.40 1.79
CA VAL A 72 8.88 -11.81 1.63
C VAL A 72 10.05 -12.14 2.53
N LYS A 73 11.11 -11.32 2.55
CA LYS A 73 12.29 -11.53 3.41
C LYS A 73 11.89 -11.61 4.88
N TYR A 74 11.01 -10.71 5.34
CA TYR A 74 10.47 -10.76 6.69
C TYR A 74 9.76 -12.09 6.97
N ASN A 75 8.86 -12.53 6.08
CA ASN A 75 8.15 -13.79 6.26
C ASN A 75 9.08 -15.02 6.29
N ILE A 76 10.18 -15.04 5.55
CA ILE A 76 11.18 -16.14 5.57
C ILE A 76 11.85 -16.26 6.95
N THR A 77 12.04 -15.15 7.67
CA THR A 77 12.63 -15.18 9.01
C THR A 77 11.68 -15.72 10.09
N ARG A 78 10.40 -15.95 9.75
CA ARG A 78 9.40 -16.46 10.68
C ARG A 78 9.50 -17.98 10.83
N LYS A 79 9.05 -18.46 11.97
CA LYS A 79 8.88 -19.89 12.27
C LYS A 79 7.42 -20.28 12.09
N ASN A 80 7.20 -21.48 11.58
CA ASN A 80 5.89 -22.13 11.59
C ASN A 80 5.52 -22.52 13.03
N SER A 81 4.25 -22.85 13.25
CA SER A 81 3.73 -23.27 14.56
C SER A 81 4.39 -24.54 15.10
N ASP A 82 4.95 -25.36 14.22
CA ASP A 82 5.71 -26.59 14.53
C ASP A 82 7.22 -26.33 14.76
N GLY A 83 7.67 -25.07 14.74
CA GLY A 83 9.07 -24.69 14.91
C GLY A 83 9.93 -24.81 13.64
N SER A 84 9.38 -25.28 12.52
CA SER A 84 10.07 -25.35 11.24
C SER A 84 10.24 -23.96 10.59
N ASN A 85 11.21 -23.84 9.69
CA ASN A 85 11.43 -22.58 8.96
C ASN A 85 10.33 -22.36 7.92
N TYR A 86 9.96 -21.09 7.71
CA TYR A 86 9.15 -20.72 6.55
C TYR A 86 9.91 -21.01 5.24
N THR A 87 9.27 -21.69 4.30
CA THR A 87 9.84 -21.86 2.95
C THR A 87 9.65 -20.58 2.14
N VAL A 88 10.50 -20.39 1.11
CA VAL A 88 10.39 -19.26 0.18
C VAL A 88 9.01 -19.22 -0.47
N ASP A 89 8.51 -20.37 -0.93
CA ASP A 89 7.18 -20.46 -1.57
C ASP A 89 6.05 -20.07 -0.61
N LYS A 90 6.13 -20.48 0.65
CA LYS A 90 5.14 -20.11 1.67
C LYS A 90 5.20 -18.63 1.97
N ALA A 91 6.40 -18.06 2.08
CA ALA A 91 6.59 -16.63 2.30
C ALA A 91 6.04 -15.80 1.12
N ILE A 92 6.29 -16.22 -0.12
CA ILE A 92 5.74 -15.58 -1.33
C ILE A 92 4.21 -15.67 -1.31
N ARG A 93 3.65 -16.84 -1.03
CA ARG A 93 2.20 -17.05 -0.97
C ARG A 93 1.54 -16.16 0.06
N ASP A 94 2.08 -16.10 1.28
CA ASP A 94 1.52 -15.31 2.38
C ASP A 94 1.65 -13.80 2.11
N THR A 95 2.79 -13.35 1.57
CA THR A 95 2.97 -11.96 1.13
C THR A 95 1.98 -11.60 0.01
N SER A 96 1.82 -12.45 -1.01
CA SER A 96 0.83 -12.25 -2.08
C SER A 96 -0.59 -12.17 -1.55
N LYS A 97 -0.97 -13.06 -0.62
CA LYS A 97 -2.28 -13.03 0.02
C LYS A 97 -2.48 -11.73 0.81
N PHE A 98 -1.46 -11.27 1.52
CA PHE A 98 -1.53 -10.00 2.24
C PHE A 98 -1.69 -8.81 1.28
N VAL A 99 -0.83 -8.67 0.28
CA VAL A 99 -0.83 -7.52 -0.63
C VAL A 99 -2.07 -7.51 -1.53
N TYR A 100 -2.33 -8.60 -2.25
CA TYR A 100 -3.36 -8.62 -3.30
C TYR A 100 -4.76 -8.94 -2.78
N ASN A 101 -4.93 -9.38 -1.53
CA ASN A 101 -6.25 -9.60 -0.94
C ASN A 101 -6.51 -8.67 0.24
N ILE A 102 -5.66 -8.71 1.27
CA ILE A 102 -5.89 -7.90 2.48
C ILE A 102 -5.72 -6.41 2.20
N LEU A 103 -4.60 -5.97 1.60
CA LEU A 103 -4.39 -4.55 1.32
C LEU A 103 -5.36 -4.07 0.23
N LYS A 104 -5.28 -4.67 -0.96
CA LYS A 104 -6.01 -4.23 -2.16
C LYS A 104 -7.54 -4.21 -2.00
N TYR A 105 -8.13 -5.23 -1.40
CA TYR A 105 -9.59 -5.35 -1.35
C TYR A 105 -10.18 -5.11 0.03
N GLN A 106 -9.57 -5.67 1.08
CA GLN A 106 -10.16 -5.57 2.41
C GLN A 106 -9.86 -4.23 3.06
N LEU A 107 -8.60 -3.82 3.15
CA LEU A 107 -8.19 -2.60 3.84
C LEU A 107 -8.60 -1.34 3.06
N VAL A 108 -8.32 -1.29 1.76
CA VAL A 108 -8.67 -0.14 0.89
C VAL A 108 -10.14 0.23 1.01
N LYS A 109 -11.05 -0.75 1.03
CA LYS A 109 -12.49 -0.51 1.21
C LYS A 109 -12.80 0.35 2.43
N TYR A 110 -12.25 0.00 3.61
CA TYR A 110 -12.53 0.74 4.83
C TYR A 110 -11.76 2.06 4.91
N LEU A 111 -10.51 2.09 4.42
CA LEU A 111 -9.73 3.33 4.32
C LEU A 111 -10.37 4.33 3.35
N GLY A 112 -10.98 3.85 2.26
CA GLY A 112 -11.67 4.66 1.27
C GLY A 112 -12.90 5.34 1.86
N VAL A 113 -13.72 4.59 2.62
CA VAL A 113 -14.86 5.16 3.36
C VAL A 113 -14.37 6.20 4.37
N PHE A 114 -13.32 5.90 5.14
CA PHE A 114 -12.73 6.87 6.06
C PHE A 114 -12.26 8.14 5.33
N ASN A 115 -11.55 8.00 4.21
CA ASN A 115 -11.01 9.11 3.44
C ASN A 115 -12.13 10.00 2.90
N LEU A 116 -13.21 9.41 2.38
CA LEU A 116 -14.37 10.14 1.89
C LEU A 116 -15.02 10.94 3.03
N MET A 117 -15.27 10.31 4.17
CA MET A 117 -15.87 10.98 5.33
C MET A 117 -14.98 12.08 5.90
N TYR A 118 -13.66 11.84 5.95
CA TYR A 118 -12.68 12.83 6.38
C TYR A 118 -12.70 14.04 5.45
N LYS A 119 -12.62 13.82 4.12
CA LYS A 119 -12.63 14.92 3.15
C LYS A 119 -13.92 15.73 3.22
N TYR A 120 -15.06 15.07 3.33
CA TYR A 120 -16.35 15.73 3.49
C TYR A 120 -16.42 16.59 4.77
N TYR A 121 -15.95 16.05 5.89
CA TYR A 121 -15.90 16.79 7.15
C TYR A 121 -15.00 18.03 7.04
N GLU A 122 -13.77 17.87 6.55
CA GLU A 122 -12.82 18.97 6.39
C GLU A 122 -13.32 20.03 5.40
N SER A 123 -13.90 19.63 4.26
CA SER A 123 -14.49 20.59 3.30
C SER A 123 -15.59 21.43 3.94
N SER A 124 -16.41 20.81 4.79
CA SER A 124 -17.52 21.49 5.46
C SER A 124 -17.06 22.53 6.47
N ILE A 125 -15.92 22.31 7.13
CA ILE A 125 -15.39 23.24 8.15
C ILE A 125 -14.41 24.27 7.58
N THR A 126 -13.80 24.02 6.43
CA THR A 126 -12.80 24.90 5.80
C THR A 126 -13.31 25.66 4.58
N ASP A 127 -14.55 25.39 4.14
CA ASP A 127 -15.18 26.01 2.97
C ASP A 127 -14.35 25.88 1.68
N ILE A 128 -13.73 24.72 1.51
CA ILE A 128 -13.07 24.33 0.26
C ILE A 128 -13.82 23.16 -0.37
N LYS A 129 -13.65 22.96 -1.68
CA LYS A 129 -14.26 21.81 -2.35
C LYS A 129 -13.67 20.51 -1.82
N MET A 130 -14.48 19.46 -1.74
CA MET A 130 -14.07 18.16 -1.21
C MET A 130 -12.92 17.54 -2.02
N GLU A 131 -12.88 17.79 -3.34
CA GLU A 131 -11.83 17.30 -4.23
C GLU A 131 -10.45 17.91 -3.89
N ASP A 132 -10.45 19.14 -3.35
CA ASP A 132 -9.24 19.89 -3.00
C ASP A 132 -8.72 19.53 -1.60
N VAL A 133 -9.50 18.79 -0.79
CA VAL A 133 -9.05 18.33 0.52
C VAL A 133 -8.01 17.22 0.35
N ILE A 134 -6.82 17.45 0.92
CA ILE A 134 -5.74 16.46 0.94
C ILE A 134 -6.07 15.36 1.95
N GLY A 135 -6.34 14.16 1.45
CA GLY A 135 -6.61 12.97 2.25
C GLY A 135 -5.47 11.96 2.22
N ILE A 136 -5.83 10.67 2.29
CA ILE A 136 -4.92 9.54 2.18
C ILE A 136 -4.96 8.89 0.79
N ASP A 137 -5.34 9.62 -0.25
CA ASP A 137 -5.55 9.11 -1.61
C ASP A 137 -4.29 8.41 -2.15
N ARG A 138 -3.11 8.96 -1.87
CA ARG A 138 -1.84 8.35 -2.27
C ARG A 138 -1.62 6.97 -1.63
N LEU A 139 -2.06 6.78 -0.38
CA LEU A 139 -2.04 5.47 0.26
C LEU A 139 -3.04 4.52 -0.41
N LEU A 140 -4.27 4.99 -0.68
CA LEU A 140 -5.29 4.19 -1.35
C LEU A 140 -4.80 3.70 -2.72
N LEU A 141 -4.24 4.59 -3.54
CA LEU A 141 -3.64 4.25 -4.83
C LEU A 141 -2.55 3.17 -4.70
N LYS A 142 -1.66 3.31 -3.69
CA LYS A 142 -0.61 2.32 -3.47
C LYS A 142 -1.15 0.97 -3.07
N LEU A 143 -2.17 0.92 -2.23
CA LEU A 143 -2.71 -0.35 -1.75
C LEU A 143 -3.58 -1.04 -2.82
N GLU A 144 -4.30 -0.26 -3.62
CA GLU A 144 -5.25 -0.79 -4.62
C GLU A 144 -4.55 -1.19 -5.94
N TYR A 145 -3.61 -0.36 -6.40
CA TYR A 145 -2.98 -0.50 -7.71
C TYR A 145 -1.47 -0.78 -7.64
N ASN A 146 -0.89 -0.87 -6.44
CA ASN A 146 0.57 -0.90 -6.24
C ASN A 146 1.31 0.30 -6.88
N ALA A 147 0.59 1.38 -7.19
CA ALA A 147 1.04 2.56 -7.93
C ALA A 147 1.03 3.83 -7.07
N MET A 148 1.71 4.88 -7.55
CA MET A 148 1.90 6.16 -6.87
C MET A 148 1.40 7.36 -7.67
N SER A 149 1.19 7.18 -8.97
CA SER A 149 0.70 8.20 -9.90
C SER A 149 -0.52 7.71 -10.67
N GLU A 150 -1.24 8.63 -11.32
CA GLU A 150 -2.36 8.28 -12.19
C GLU A 150 -1.93 7.43 -13.39
N LYS A 151 -0.81 7.77 -14.03
CA LYS A 151 -0.25 6.94 -15.12
C LYS A 151 0.17 5.57 -14.60
N GLY A 152 0.71 5.48 -13.39
CA GLY A 152 1.01 4.22 -12.72
C GLY A 152 -0.24 3.39 -12.44
N ARG A 153 -1.34 4.01 -11.99
CA ARG A 153 -2.66 3.37 -11.82
C ARG A 153 -3.13 2.78 -13.14
N LEU A 154 -3.21 3.60 -14.19
CA LEU A 154 -3.65 3.18 -15.52
C LEU A 154 -2.80 2.02 -16.04
N ALA A 155 -1.48 2.12 -15.93
CA ALA A 155 -0.57 1.05 -16.32
C ALA A 155 -0.86 -0.25 -15.54
N SER A 156 -1.08 -0.15 -14.22
CA SER A 156 -1.44 -1.31 -13.40
C SER A 156 -2.77 -1.94 -13.80
N ASP A 157 -3.76 -1.15 -14.21
CA ASP A 157 -5.06 -1.66 -14.65
C ASP A 157 -4.95 -2.48 -15.93
N TYR A 158 -4.03 -2.09 -16.82
CA TYR A 158 -3.68 -2.90 -18.00
C TYR A 158 -2.85 -4.15 -17.68
N GLY A 159 -2.57 -4.43 -16.40
CA GLY A 159 -1.94 -5.66 -15.94
C GLY A 159 -0.46 -5.76 -16.32
N VAL A 160 0.24 -4.63 -16.41
CA VAL A 160 1.66 -4.63 -16.78
C VAL A 160 2.58 -5.06 -15.63
N PRO A 161 3.80 -5.55 -15.94
CA PRO A 161 4.83 -5.80 -14.95
C PRO A 161 5.12 -4.60 -14.05
N HIS A 162 5.43 -4.85 -12.77
CA HIS A 162 5.62 -3.81 -11.76
C HIS A 162 6.64 -2.73 -12.15
N ARG A 163 7.73 -3.10 -12.83
CA ARG A 163 8.74 -2.14 -13.28
C ARG A 163 8.20 -1.09 -14.26
N ILE A 164 7.18 -1.42 -15.03
CA ILE A 164 6.52 -0.48 -15.92
C ILE A 164 5.64 0.49 -15.12
N VAL A 165 4.97 0.00 -14.08
CA VAL A 165 4.25 0.86 -13.12
C VAL A 165 5.23 1.83 -12.44
N GLU A 166 6.38 1.32 -11.96
CA GLU A 166 7.43 2.14 -11.35
C GLU A 166 7.96 3.24 -12.31
N TYR A 167 8.11 2.92 -13.59
CA TYR A 167 8.51 3.91 -14.60
C TYR A 167 7.54 5.08 -14.69
N TYR A 168 6.23 4.82 -14.68
CA TYR A 168 5.21 5.88 -14.70
C TYR A 168 5.04 6.58 -13.35
N ASP A 169 5.31 5.90 -12.24
CA ASP A 169 5.35 6.50 -10.91
C ASP A 169 6.53 7.49 -10.76
N ASP A 170 7.64 7.26 -11.46
CA ASP A 170 8.84 8.13 -11.53
C ASP A 170 8.69 9.25 -12.60
N GLY A 171 7.46 9.59 -13.00
CA GLY A 171 7.18 10.66 -13.96
C GLY A 171 7.31 10.26 -15.43
N GLY A 172 7.65 9.00 -15.75
CA GLY A 172 7.66 8.50 -17.12
C GLY A 172 8.84 8.97 -17.98
N GLU A 173 9.93 9.44 -17.36
CA GLU A 173 11.14 9.91 -18.06
C GLU A 173 12.39 9.10 -17.70
N SER A 174 12.26 8.12 -16.80
CA SER A 174 13.37 7.38 -16.22
C SER A 174 14.05 6.46 -17.23
N LYS A 175 15.06 6.99 -17.94
CA LYS A 175 15.88 6.24 -18.91
C LYS A 175 16.57 5.04 -18.25
N LYS A 176 16.87 5.12 -16.95
CA LYS A 176 17.46 4.03 -16.17
C LYS A 176 16.50 2.84 -16.05
N LEU A 177 15.25 3.08 -15.63
CA LEU A 177 14.25 2.02 -15.50
C LEU A 177 13.92 1.38 -16.86
N LYS A 178 13.73 2.20 -17.90
CA LYS A 178 13.43 1.72 -19.25
C LYS A 178 14.51 0.80 -19.82
N ARG A 179 15.79 1.02 -19.49
CA ARG A 179 16.91 0.16 -19.92
C ARG A 179 16.96 -1.19 -19.20
N GLN A 180 16.27 -1.33 -18.07
CA GLN A 180 16.22 -2.58 -17.30
C GLN A 180 15.09 -3.51 -17.74
N PHE A 181 14.24 -3.07 -18.66
CA PHE A 181 13.13 -3.88 -19.15
C PHE A 181 13.65 -5.05 -19.99
N ASP A 182 13.14 -6.24 -19.70
CA ASP A 182 13.35 -7.39 -20.57
C ASP A 182 12.52 -7.29 -21.87
N LYS A 183 12.66 -8.30 -22.76
CA LYS A 183 11.95 -8.30 -24.04
C LYS A 183 10.42 -8.28 -23.89
N PHE A 184 9.89 -8.96 -22.88
CA PHE A 184 8.47 -9.01 -22.59
C PHE A 184 7.98 -7.68 -22.02
N GLU A 185 8.69 -7.13 -21.04
CA GLU A 185 8.43 -5.82 -20.45
C GLU A 185 8.47 -4.72 -21.52
N LEU A 186 9.43 -4.75 -22.44
CA LEU A 186 9.50 -3.79 -23.56
C LEU A 186 8.31 -3.90 -24.50
N ALA A 187 7.83 -5.11 -24.80
CA ALA A 187 6.66 -5.31 -25.66
C ALA A 187 5.39 -4.76 -24.99
N LYS A 188 5.18 -5.04 -23.71
CA LYS A 188 4.07 -4.49 -22.92
C LYS A 188 4.17 -2.98 -22.79
N PHE A 189 5.36 -2.45 -22.55
CA PHE A 189 5.61 -1.02 -22.46
C PHE A 189 5.19 -0.28 -23.73
N LYS A 190 5.60 -0.78 -24.91
CA LYS A 190 5.22 -0.20 -26.21
C LYS A 190 3.71 -0.19 -26.43
N LEU A 191 3.02 -1.26 -26.03
CA LEU A 191 1.56 -1.35 -26.11
C LEU A 191 0.90 -0.26 -25.26
N ILE A 192 1.31 -0.10 -23.99
CA ILE A 192 0.75 0.94 -23.11
C ILE A 192 1.06 2.34 -23.63
N GLU A 193 2.29 2.60 -24.08
CA GLU A 193 2.65 3.88 -24.68
C GLU A 193 1.77 4.22 -25.89
N SER A 194 1.45 3.25 -26.74
CA SER A 194 0.55 3.49 -27.88
C SER A 194 -0.86 3.87 -27.43
N ILE A 195 -1.37 3.26 -26.35
CA ILE A 195 -2.69 3.57 -25.80
C ILE A 195 -2.69 4.99 -25.22
N PHE A 196 -1.73 5.31 -24.36
CA PHE A 196 -1.63 6.63 -23.72
C PHE A 196 -1.40 7.77 -24.73
N ASN A 197 -0.72 7.50 -25.84
CA ASN A 197 -0.51 8.49 -26.90
C ASN A 197 -1.69 8.58 -27.88
N SER A 198 -2.59 7.59 -27.91
CA SER A 198 -3.80 7.62 -28.74
C SER A 198 -4.99 8.34 -28.09
N GLU A 199 -4.94 8.56 -26.78
CA GLU A 199 -5.95 9.29 -26.01
C GLU A 199 -5.64 10.81 -25.87
N ASN A 200 -4.53 11.28 -26.45
CA ASN A 200 -4.18 12.71 -26.58
C ASN A 200 -4.36 13.17 -28.04
#